data_AF-A0A7K0D827-F1
#
_entry.id   AF-A0A7K0D827-F1
#
_cell.length_a   1.000
_cell.length_b   1.000
_cell.length_c   1.000
_cell.angle_alpha   90.00
_cell.angle_beta   90.00
_cell.angle_gamma   90.00
#
_symmetry.space_group_name_H-M   'P 1'
#
loop_
_entity.id
_entity.type
_entity.pdbx_description
1 polymer ?
#
loop_
_entity_poly.entity_id
_entity_poly.type
_entity_poly.pdbx_seq_one_letter_code
_entity_poly.pdbx_strand_id
1 'polypeptide(L)'
;MPRGRFRITLGSRAITVDDIGLGVLLAQIHDRDEHRRVPDLHRLRITMYEDQDQSVPVGPETRGTDWLVAEVESDDVRYYYGQGYWHEIGAWHLETLREELHELLTATIDITIPVWTKGPKLTSGPKKGRDSHDEDWFNHRVAEQAGYQLFDKKNIVTSFYRGGGLEICDVLGPDCELICVKKATTSAPLSHLFAQAVNAVTALRTDKDVAKKFRDRIARHNPDHPMVRDIGTLKVVFAILLNEGEEITTDSLFAFSQISLVRSLIKLRTMNTEVRVVAIKRQ
;
A
#
# COMPACT_ATOMS: atom_id res chain seq x y z
N MET A 1 -4.80 20.94 -6.61
CA MET A 1 -5.96 20.10 -6.23
C MET A 1 -6.24 20.34 -4.75
N PRO A 2 -7.49 20.46 -4.31
CA PRO A 2 -7.80 20.52 -2.89
C PRO A 2 -7.31 19.21 -2.27
N ARG A 3 -6.47 19.29 -1.23
CA ARG A 3 -6.14 18.12 -0.42
C ARG A 3 -7.33 17.85 0.47
N GLY A 4 -7.81 16.60 0.48
CA GLY A 4 -8.82 16.17 1.44
C GLY A 4 -8.36 16.42 2.87
N ARG A 5 -9.31 16.59 3.79
CA ARG A 5 -9.05 17.01 5.16
C ARG A 5 -9.61 16.00 6.15
N PHE A 6 -8.94 15.83 7.27
CA PHE A 6 -9.38 14.93 8.32
C PHE A 6 -9.93 15.72 9.50
N ARG A 7 -11.13 15.37 9.93
CA ARG A 7 -11.68 15.80 11.21
C ARG A 7 -11.49 14.69 12.22
N ILE A 8 -10.91 15.03 13.36
CA ILE A 8 -10.68 14.12 14.48
C ILE A 8 -11.47 14.64 15.68
N THR A 9 -12.31 13.79 16.28
CA THR A 9 -13.11 14.15 17.46
C THR A 9 -12.93 13.16 18.61
N LEU A 10 -12.83 13.68 19.83
CA LEU A 10 -12.79 12.90 21.07
C LEU A 10 -13.52 13.65 22.18
N GLY A 11 -14.76 13.26 22.45
CA GLY A 11 -15.64 14.00 23.37
C GLY A 11 -15.98 15.38 22.82
N SER A 12 -15.68 16.44 23.57
CA SER A 12 -15.88 17.85 23.15
C SER A 12 -14.72 18.42 22.33
N ARG A 13 -13.57 17.72 22.27
CA ARG A 13 -12.41 18.16 21.48
C ARG A 13 -12.61 17.76 20.03
N ALA A 14 -12.42 18.71 19.12
CA ALA A 14 -12.40 18.48 17.69
C ALA A 14 -11.21 19.22 17.07
N ILE A 15 -10.45 18.54 16.21
CA ILE A 15 -9.38 19.14 15.43
C ILE A 15 -9.53 18.79 13.96
N THR A 16 -8.92 19.61 13.12
CA THR A 16 -8.88 19.41 11.67
C THR A 16 -7.44 19.45 11.20
N VAL A 17 -7.03 18.43 10.45
CA VAL A 17 -5.67 18.28 9.92
C VAL A 17 -5.71 17.90 8.45
N ASP A 18 -4.67 18.28 7.70
CA ASP A 18 -4.56 17.93 6.29
C ASP A 18 -3.95 16.53 6.07
N ASP A 19 -3.35 15.95 7.13
CA ASP A 19 -2.74 14.60 7.11
C ASP A 19 -2.78 13.97 8.52
N ILE A 20 -2.90 12.65 8.60
CA ILE A 20 -2.92 11.90 9.85
C ILE A 20 -1.60 11.16 10.02
N GLY A 21 -0.75 11.69 10.90
CA GLY A 21 0.42 10.99 11.40
C GLY A 21 0.23 10.48 12.83
N LEU A 22 1.10 9.56 13.27
CA LEU A 22 1.09 9.01 14.63
C LEU A 22 1.08 10.10 15.70
N GLY A 23 1.88 11.15 15.54
CA GLY A 23 1.95 12.27 16.50
C GLY A 23 0.62 13.00 16.68
N VAL A 24 -0.20 13.13 15.62
CA VAL A 24 -1.51 13.79 15.69
C VAL A 24 -2.47 12.98 16.55
N LEU A 25 -2.49 11.65 16.36
CA LEU A 25 -3.33 10.74 17.13
C LEU A 25 -2.89 10.69 18.60
N LEU A 26 -1.58 10.54 18.85
CA LEU A 26 -1.04 10.49 20.21
C LEU A 26 -1.26 11.81 20.96
N ALA A 27 -1.19 12.96 20.30
CA ALA A 27 -1.49 14.25 20.91
C ALA A 27 -2.92 14.34 21.49
N GLN A 28 -3.89 13.57 20.97
CA GLN A 28 -5.25 13.58 21.50
C GLN A 28 -5.41 12.85 22.84
N ILE A 29 -4.45 11.99 23.17
CA ILE A 29 -4.51 11.07 24.31
C ILE A 29 -3.27 11.14 25.23
N HIS A 30 -2.26 11.95 24.90
CA HIS A 30 -1.00 12.03 25.67
C HIS A 30 -1.21 12.48 27.13
N ASP A 31 -2.20 13.35 27.36
CA ASP A 31 -2.59 13.90 28.66
C ASP A 31 -3.50 12.94 29.47
N ARG A 32 -3.85 11.78 28.90
CA ARG A 32 -4.67 10.77 29.57
C ARG A 32 -3.81 9.79 30.36
N ASP A 33 -4.39 9.29 31.45
CA ASP A 33 -3.84 8.15 32.21
C ASP A 33 -3.55 6.97 31.27
N GLU A 34 -2.51 6.21 31.58
CA GLU A 34 -2.03 5.11 30.73
C GLU A 34 -3.16 4.11 30.36
N HIS A 35 -3.94 3.70 31.36
CA HIS A 35 -5.07 2.78 31.17
C HIS A 35 -6.24 3.37 30.36
N ARG A 36 -6.28 4.69 30.17
CA ARG A 36 -7.32 5.41 29.43
C ARG A 36 -6.95 5.65 27.97
N ARG A 37 -5.66 5.61 27.63
CA ARG A 37 -5.16 5.96 26.29
C ARG A 37 -5.76 5.12 25.17
N VAL A 38 -5.70 3.79 25.27
CA VAL A 38 -6.27 2.89 24.24
C VAL A 38 -7.81 2.94 24.21
N PRO A 39 -8.53 2.89 25.35
CA PRO A 39 -9.98 3.07 25.36
C PRO A 39 -10.45 4.41 24.77
N ASP A 40 -9.74 5.50 25.06
CA ASP A 40 -10.09 6.81 24.53
C ASP A 40 -9.76 6.91 23.03
N LEU A 41 -8.68 6.27 22.56
CA LEU A 41 -8.41 6.13 21.13
C LEU A 41 -9.51 5.33 20.41
N HIS A 42 -10.10 4.34 21.07
CA HIS A 42 -11.23 3.58 20.54
C HIS A 42 -12.51 4.42 20.44
N ARG A 43 -12.64 5.45 21.30
CA ARG A 43 -13.74 6.43 21.26
C ARG A 43 -13.47 7.60 20.31
N LEU A 44 -12.21 7.84 19.98
CA LEU A 44 -11.80 8.85 19.00
C LEU A 44 -12.42 8.50 17.64
N ARG A 45 -12.93 9.52 16.95
CA ARG A 45 -13.54 9.40 15.63
C ARG A 45 -12.78 10.19 14.60
N ILE A 46 -12.65 9.59 13.42
CA ILE A 46 -11.93 10.15 12.29
C ILE A 46 -12.84 10.12 11.07
N THR A 47 -13.02 11.28 10.47
CA THR A 47 -13.77 11.45 9.21
C THR A 47 -12.89 12.18 8.21
N MET A 48 -12.73 11.60 7.02
CA MET A 48 -12.07 12.26 5.90
C MET A 48 -13.10 13.03 5.08
N TYR A 49 -12.73 14.19 4.55
CA TYR A 49 -13.57 15.05 3.72
C TYR A 49 -12.87 15.39 2.41
N GLU A 50 -13.64 15.46 1.31
CA GLU A 50 -13.11 15.84 -0.01
C GLU A 50 -12.72 17.32 -0.08
N ASP A 51 -13.42 18.14 0.71
CA ASP A 51 -13.36 19.59 0.68
C ASP A 51 -12.86 20.19 2.00
N GLN A 52 -12.37 21.42 1.94
CA GLN A 52 -11.88 22.13 3.12
C GLN A 52 -12.99 22.55 4.08
N ASP A 53 -14.22 22.70 3.57
CA ASP A 53 -15.40 23.10 4.32
C ASP A 53 -16.06 21.94 5.07
N GLN A 54 -15.51 20.72 4.94
CA GLN A 54 -15.97 19.50 5.60
C GLN A 54 -17.43 19.18 5.29
N SER A 55 -17.86 19.43 4.05
CA SER A 55 -19.23 19.24 3.59
C SER A 55 -19.46 17.84 2.99
N VAL A 56 -18.45 17.24 2.36
CA VAL A 56 -18.55 15.95 1.68
C VAL A 56 -17.61 14.93 2.32
N PRO A 57 -18.10 14.02 3.18
CA PRO A 57 -17.28 12.98 3.79
C PRO A 57 -16.89 11.90 2.77
N VAL A 58 -15.62 11.48 2.81
CA VAL A 58 -15.10 10.34 2.06
C VAL A 58 -15.16 9.09 2.92
N GLY A 59 -16.26 8.36 2.79
CA GLY A 59 -16.46 7.09 3.48
C GLY A 59 -17.00 7.23 4.90
N PRO A 60 -17.13 6.09 5.62
CA PRO A 60 -17.70 6.06 6.95
C PRO A 60 -16.75 6.67 8.00
N GLU A 61 -17.32 7.10 9.11
CA GLU A 61 -16.55 7.47 10.29
C GLU A 61 -15.81 6.25 10.85
N THR A 62 -14.52 6.43 11.15
CA THR A 62 -13.64 5.36 11.65
C THR A 62 -13.15 5.67 13.06
N ARG A 63 -12.64 4.66 13.77
CA ARG A 63 -12.12 4.82 15.14
C ARG A 63 -10.64 5.17 15.10
N GLY A 64 -10.13 5.89 16.10
CA GLY A 64 -8.69 6.17 16.19
C GLY A 64 -7.82 4.91 16.18
N THR A 65 -8.35 3.83 16.74
CA THR A 65 -7.70 2.52 16.78
C THR A 65 -7.59 1.81 15.43
N ASP A 66 -8.43 2.19 14.46
CA ASP A 66 -8.37 1.65 13.10
C ASP A 66 -7.16 2.24 12.33
N TRP A 67 -6.63 3.35 12.82
CA TRP A 67 -5.49 4.09 12.26
C TRP A 67 -4.20 3.89 13.04
N LEU A 68 -4.23 3.07 14.09
CA LEU A 68 -3.06 2.70 14.88
C LEU A 68 -2.61 1.30 14.52
N VAL A 69 -1.32 1.16 14.25
CA VAL A 69 -0.63 -0.13 14.20
C VAL A 69 0.52 -0.08 15.20
N ALA A 70 0.65 -1.13 16.00
CA ALA A 70 1.78 -1.30 16.92
C ALA A 70 2.30 -2.73 16.91
N GLU A 71 3.58 -2.87 17.15
CA GLU A 71 4.25 -4.14 17.40
C GLU A 71 4.97 -4.02 18.74
N VAL A 72 4.75 -5.00 19.61
CA VAL A 72 5.38 -5.07 20.93
C VAL A 72 5.86 -6.49 21.14
N GLU A 73 7.10 -6.63 21.58
CA GLU A 73 7.67 -7.90 22.02
C GLU A 73 7.61 -7.96 23.54
N SER A 74 7.03 -9.03 24.10
CA SER A 74 7.00 -9.30 25.54
C SER A 74 7.17 -10.80 25.76
N ASP A 75 8.13 -11.19 26.61
CA ASP A 75 8.36 -12.59 27.01
C ASP A 75 8.48 -13.59 25.83
N ASP A 76 9.27 -13.25 24.81
CA ASP A 76 9.44 -14.00 23.54
C ASP A 76 8.17 -14.17 22.68
N VAL A 77 7.08 -13.48 23.05
CA VAL A 77 5.84 -13.44 22.29
C VAL A 77 5.69 -12.08 21.64
N ARG A 78 5.41 -12.07 20.34
CA ARG A 78 5.12 -10.83 19.61
C ARG A 78 3.62 -10.57 19.62
N TYR A 79 3.28 -9.37 20.07
CA TYR A 79 1.93 -8.85 20.06
C TYR A 79 1.80 -7.83 18.95
N TYR A 80 0.76 -8.00 18.14
CA TYR A 80 0.39 -7.08 17.08
C TYR A 80 -0.89 -6.35 17.44
N TYR A 81 -0.88 -5.02 17.35
CA TYR A 81 -2.10 -4.22 17.42
C TYR A 81 -2.47 -3.70 16.05
N GLY A 82 -3.71 -3.94 15.63
CA GLY A 82 -4.32 -3.22 14.51
C GLY A 82 -5.78 -3.58 14.29
N GLN A 83 -6.50 -2.73 13.55
CA GLN A 83 -7.97 -2.80 13.44
C GLN A 83 -8.68 -2.79 14.82
N GLY A 84 -8.04 -2.19 15.83
CA GLY A 84 -8.58 -2.12 17.19
C GLY A 84 -8.32 -3.30 18.11
N TYR A 85 -7.62 -4.35 17.67
CA TYR A 85 -7.38 -5.55 18.49
C TYR A 85 -5.89 -5.87 18.62
N TRP A 86 -5.54 -6.38 19.80
CA TRP A 86 -4.29 -7.09 20.01
C TRP A 86 -4.44 -8.53 19.52
N HIS A 87 -3.44 -8.98 18.79
CA HIS A 87 -3.28 -10.36 18.38
C HIS A 87 -1.97 -10.85 18.95
N GLU A 88 -2.05 -11.93 19.72
CA GLU A 88 -0.88 -12.72 20.06
C GLU A 88 -0.46 -13.50 18.82
N ILE A 89 0.82 -13.40 18.46
CA ILE A 89 1.38 -14.20 17.37
C ILE A 89 2.26 -15.26 18.00
N GLY A 90 1.69 -16.45 18.21
CA GLY A 90 2.43 -17.58 18.74
C GLY A 90 3.60 -17.96 17.83
N ALA A 91 4.71 -18.40 18.43
CA ALA A 91 5.95 -18.74 17.73
C ALA A 91 5.73 -19.72 16.56
N TRP A 92 4.83 -20.70 16.72
CA TRP A 92 4.50 -21.65 15.65
C TRP A 92 3.80 -21.00 14.44
N HIS A 93 2.90 -20.04 14.67
CA HIS A 93 2.26 -19.33 13.56
C HIS A 93 3.27 -18.44 12.83
N LEU A 94 4.21 -17.80 13.55
CA LEU A 94 5.30 -17.06 12.93
C LEU A 94 6.23 -17.96 12.10
N GLU A 95 6.51 -19.17 12.55
CA GLU A 95 7.40 -20.08 11.83
C GLU A 95 6.79 -20.49 10.48
N THR A 96 5.52 -20.90 10.46
CA THR A 96 4.82 -21.21 9.20
C THR A 96 4.73 -19.99 8.27
N LEU A 97 4.47 -18.80 8.84
CA LEU A 97 4.46 -17.56 8.06
C LEU A 97 5.85 -17.24 7.48
N ARG A 98 6.91 -17.51 8.23
CA ARG A 98 8.30 -17.31 7.80
C ARG A 98 8.68 -18.27 6.68
N GLU A 99 8.28 -19.53 6.74
CA GLU A 99 8.50 -20.50 5.64
C GLU A 99 7.81 -20.04 4.35
N GLU A 100 6.52 -19.68 4.40
CA GLU A 100 5.80 -19.17 3.23
C GLU A 100 6.42 -17.89 2.66
N LEU A 101 6.86 -16.97 3.54
CA LEU A 101 7.54 -15.76 3.13
C LEU A 101 8.91 -16.05 2.55
N HIS A 102 9.69 -16.95 3.14
CA HIS A 102 11.00 -17.31 2.65
C HIS A 102 10.89 -17.89 1.24
N GLU A 103 9.96 -18.82 0.99
CA GLU A 103 9.69 -19.34 -0.35
C GLU A 103 9.30 -18.22 -1.34
N LEU A 104 8.42 -17.31 -0.93
CA LEU A 104 8.00 -16.18 -1.77
C LEU A 104 9.17 -15.25 -2.12
N LEU A 105 10.02 -14.92 -1.14
CA LEU A 105 11.11 -13.95 -1.27
C LEU A 105 12.34 -14.53 -2.00
N THR A 106 12.52 -15.85 -1.94
CA THR A 106 13.60 -16.57 -2.64
C THR A 106 13.21 -17.08 -4.03
N ALA A 107 11.92 -17.06 -4.37
CA ALA A 107 11.43 -17.49 -5.66
C ALA A 107 12.15 -16.76 -6.80
N THR A 108 12.55 -17.51 -7.83
CA THR A 108 13.15 -16.92 -9.03
C THR A 108 12.13 -16.05 -9.75
N ILE A 109 12.57 -14.85 -10.14
CA ILE A 109 11.71 -13.85 -10.79
C ILE A 109 12.29 -13.55 -12.16
N ASP A 110 11.49 -13.82 -13.20
CA ASP A 110 11.84 -13.50 -14.59
C ASP A 110 11.22 -12.15 -14.99
N ILE A 111 11.55 -11.11 -14.23
CA ILE A 111 11.06 -9.74 -14.45
C ILE A 111 12.23 -8.78 -14.33
N THR A 112 12.38 -7.90 -15.31
CA THR A 112 13.44 -6.90 -15.30
C THR A 112 12.96 -5.63 -14.61
N ILE A 113 13.49 -5.39 -13.42
CA ILE A 113 13.30 -4.14 -12.69
C ILE A 113 14.63 -3.35 -12.69
N PRO A 114 14.65 -2.12 -13.23
CA PRO A 114 15.87 -1.31 -13.26
C PRO A 114 16.35 -0.92 -11.86
N VAL A 115 17.63 -0.55 -11.77
CA VAL A 115 18.20 0.04 -10.55
C VAL A 115 17.60 1.42 -10.31
N TRP A 116 17.27 1.72 -9.06
CA TRP A 116 16.77 3.04 -8.67
C TRP A 116 17.93 3.96 -8.31
N THR A 117 18.40 4.73 -9.30
CA THR A 117 19.53 5.65 -9.10
C THR A 117 19.14 6.87 -8.27
N LYS A 118 20.10 7.44 -7.53
CA LYS A 118 19.95 8.73 -6.83
C LYS A 118 19.97 9.89 -7.82
N GLY A 119 18.99 10.77 -7.70
CA GLY A 119 18.93 12.03 -8.41
C GLY A 119 19.51 13.18 -7.60
N PRO A 120 19.67 14.37 -8.21
CA PRO A 120 19.99 15.58 -7.48
C PRO A 120 18.92 15.89 -6.42
N LYS A 121 19.35 16.45 -5.28
CA LYS A 121 18.39 16.95 -4.29
C LYS A 121 17.64 18.15 -4.85
N LEU A 122 16.32 18.15 -4.70
CA LEU A 122 15.48 19.28 -5.09
C LEU A 122 15.88 20.53 -4.33
N THR A 123 16.14 21.62 -5.06
CA THR A 123 16.64 22.89 -4.48
C THR A 123 15.51 23.85 -4.08
N SER A 124 14.30 23.62 -4.57
CA SER A 124 13.13 24.47 -4.36
C SER A 124 11.83 23.64 -4.26
N GLY A 125 10.74 24.29 -3.84
CA GLY A 125 9.42 23.67 -3.73
C GLY A 125 9.19 22.85 -2.45
N PRO A 126 8.00 22.25 -2.30
CA PRO A 126 7.58 21.56 -1.08
C PRO A 126 8.38 20.27 -0.78
N LYS A 127 9.09 19.74 -1.77
CA LYS A 127 9.97 18.57 -1.64
C LYS A 127 11.47 18.96 -1.55
N LYS A 128 11.80 20.21 -1.27
CA LYS A 128 13.20 20.68 -1.14
C LYS A 128 14.01 19.75 -0.22
N GLY A 129 15.22 19.40 -0.65
CA GLY A 129 16.14 18.51 0.06
C GLY A 129 15.87 17.02 -0.14
N ARG A 130 14.74 16.64 -0.74
CA ARG A 130 14.46 15.25 -1.15
C ARG A 130 15.14 14.94 -2.48
N ASP A 131 15.41 13.67 -2.69
CA ASP A 131 15.88 13.14 -3.97
C ASP A 131 14.83 13.40 -5.07
N SER A 132 15.28 13.88 -6.24
CA SER A 132 14.41 14.10 -7.39
C SER A 132 13.93 12.80 -8.05
N HIS A 133 14.63 11.69 -7.85
CA HIS A 133 14.21 10.37 -8.33
C HIS A 133 13.26 9.74 -7.30
N ASP A 134 12.00 10.16 -7.33
CA ASP A 134 10.92 9.60 -6.50
C ASP A 134 10.17 8.46 -7.21
N GLU A 135 9.09 7.94 -6.59
CA GLU A 135 8.32 6.79 -7.11
C GLU A 135 7.80 7.06 -8.53
N ASP A 136 7.37 8.29 -8.83
CA ASP A 136 6.89 8.70 -10.15
C ASP A 136 8.00 8.56 -11.21
N TRP A 137 9.20 9.09 -10.91
CA TRP A 137 10.35 8.94 -11.79
C TRP A 137 10.70 7.47 -12.03
N PHE A 138 10.68 6.64 -10.98
CA PHE A 138 11.02 5.23 -11.10
C PHE A 138 10.00 4.45 -11.92
N ASN A 139 8.70 4.70 -11.72
CA ASN A 139 7.62 4.10 -12.50
C ASN A 139 7.78 4.40 -14.00
N HIS A 140 8.13 5.65 -14.34
CA HIS A 140 8.48 6.02 -15.71
C HIS A 140 9.68 5.23 -16.23
N ARG A 141 10.74 5.08 -15.43
CA ARG A 141 11.94 4.33 -15.82
C ARG A 141 11.67 2.84 -16.07
N VAL A 142 10.79 2.22 -15.28
CA VAL A 142 10.36 0.82 -15.51
C VAL A 142 9.57 0.72 -16.82
N ALA A 143 8.70 1.69 -17.09
CA ALA A 143 7.83 1.72 -18.28
C ALA A 143 8.54 2.07 -19.60
N GLU A 144 9.78 2.56 -19.56
CA GLU A 144 10.62 2.76 -20.76
C GLU A 144 11.07 1.44 -21.42
N GLN A 145 10.94 0.32 -20.70
CA GLN A 145 11.29 -1.00 -21.22
C GLN A 145 10.27 -1.48 -22.26
N ALA A 146 10.74 -2.26 -23.24
CA ALA A 146 9.89 -2.78 -24.30
C ALA A 146 8.75 -3.65 -23.73
N GLY A 147 7.51 -3.33 -24.12
CA GLY A 147 6.31 -4.06 -23.72
C GLY A 147 5.70 -3.61 -22.38
N TYR A 148 6.37 -2.77 -21.60
CA TYR A 148 5.85 -2.23 -20.35
C TYR A 148 4.97 -1.01 -20.61
N GLN A 149 3.96 -0.79 -19.75
CA GLN A 149 3.02 0.31 -19.88
C GLN A 149 2.82 1.01 -18.53
N LEU A 150 2.91 2.35 -18.50
CA LEU A 150 2.74 3.14 -17.29
C LEU A 150 1.26 3.31 -16.90
N PHE A 151 0.93 2.91 -15.67
CA PHE A 151 -0.39 3.05 -15.06
C PHE A 151 -0.40 3.86 -13.74
N ASP A 152 0.73 4.39 -13.30
CA ASP A 152 0.81 5.32 -12.16
C ASP A 152 -0.19 6.48 -12.30
N LYS A 153 -1.02 6.71 -11.27
CA LYS A 153 -2.09 7.72 -11.25
C LYS A 153 -3.10 7.57 -12.39
N LYS A 154 -3.18 6.41 -13.04
CA LYS A 154 -4.13 6.09 -14.11
C LYS A 154 -5.35 5.36 -13.54
N ASN A 155 -5.96 5.98 -12.53
CA ASN A 155 -7.07 5.40 -11.79
C ASN A 155 -8.27 5.12 -12.70
N ILE A 156 -8.94 4.00 -12.44
CA ILE A 156 -10.17 3.59 -13.09
C ILE A 156 -11.34 4.12 -12.26
N VAL A 157 -12.12 5.02 -12.85
CA VAL A 157 -13.28 5.62 -12.20
C VAL A 157 -14.54 4.89 -12.66
N THR A 158 -15.33 4.39 -11.72
CA THR A 158 -16.65 3.80 -11.98
C THR A 158 -17.71 4.50 -11.11
N SER A 159 -18.98 4.14 -11.29
CA SER A 159 -20.07 4.64 -10.44
C SER A 159 -19.92 4.22 -8.97
N PHE A 160 -19.19 3.13 -8.71
CA PHE A 160 -18.86 2.64 -7.37
C PHE A 160 -17.59 3.32 -6.82
N TYR A 161 -16.53 3.43 -7.63
CA TYR A 161 -15.28 4.12 -7.26
C TYR A 161 -15.34 5.63 -7.55
N ARG A 162 -16.25 6.35 -6.89
CA ARG A 162 -16.34 7.83 -6.96
C ARG A 162 -15.21 8.48 -6.14
N GLY A 163 -14.83 9.72 -6.45
CA GLY A 163 -13.93 10.51 -5.58
C GLY A 163 -12.45 10.12 -5.60
N GLY A 164 -11.93 9.62 -6.72
CA GLY A 164 -10.49 9.34 -6.89
C GLY A 164 -10.17 8.15 -7.78
N GLY A 165 -11.13 7.24 -7.97
CA GLY A 165 -10.96 6.03 -8.77
C GLY A 165 -10.05 4.99 -8.12
N LEU A 166 -9.96 3.82 -8.75
CA LEU A 166 -9.13 2.70 -8.31
C LEU A 166 -7.86 2.63 -9.16
N GLU A 167 -6.70 2.73 -8.52
CA GLU A 167 -5.42 2.46 -9.18
C GLU A 167 -5.16 0.95 -9.19
N ILE A 168 -4.93 0.38 -10.39
CA ILE A 168 -4.77 -1.07 -10.57
C ILE A 168 -3.33 -1.52 -10.32
N CYS A 169 -2.36 -0.78 -10.87
CA CYS A 169 -0.92 -1.01 -10.72
C CYS A 169 -0.18 0.27 -11.14
N ASP A 170 1.10 0.36 -10.80
CA ASP A 170 1.98 1.44 -11.24
C ASP A 170 2.44 1.21 -12.68
N VAL A 171 2.80 -0.04 -13.01
CA VAL A 171 3.27 -0.44 -14.33
C VAL A 171 2.70 -1.81 -14.68
N LEU A 172 2.28 -1.98 -15.93
CA LEU A 172 1.88 -3.26 -16.50
C LEU A 172 3.04 -3.84 -17.31
N GLY A 173 3.49 -5.04 -16.96
CA GLY A 173 4.49 -5.80 -17.70
C GLY A 173 3.90 -6.57 -18.89
N PRO A 174 4.75 -7.03 -19.82
CA PRO A 174 4.33 -7.67 -21.07
C PRO A 174 3.70 -9.06 -20.89
N ASP A 175 3.91 -9.72 -19.75
CA ASP A 175 3.37 -11.04 -19.41
C ASP A 175 2.32 -10.93 -18.29
N CYS A 176 1.52 -9.86 -18.37
CA CYS A 176 0.37 -9.58 -17.50
C CYS A 176 0.74 -9.31 -16.04
N GLU A 177 1.95 -8.78 -15.79
CA GLU A 177 2.39 -8.41 -14.45
C GLU A 177 1.87 -7.04 -14.03
N LEU A 178 1.03 -7.04 -13.00
CA LEU A 178 0.62 -5.86 -12.25
C LEU A 178 1.75 -5.49 -11.28
N ILE A 179 2.63 -4.59 -11.71
CA ILE A 179 3.78 -4.16 -10.92
C ILE A 179 3.36 -2.99 -10.04
N CYS A 180 3.53 -3.16 -8.73
CA CYS A 180 3.29 -2.17 -7.71
C CYS A 180 4.62 -1.78 -7.07
N VAL A 181 5.03 -0.54 -7.25
CA VAL A 181 6.32 0.01 -6.82
C VAL A 181 6.15 0.73 -5.50
N LYS A 182 7.05 0.47 -4.54
CA LYS A 182 7.06 1.24 -3.29
C LYS A 182 8.45 1.48 -2.74
N LYS A 183 8.70 2.72 -2.33
CA LYS A 183 9.83 3.05 -1.44
C LYS A 183 9.35 3.04 0.01
N ALA A 184 9.99 2.22 0.84
CA ALA A 184 9.59 2.04 2.23
C ALA A 184 10.75 2.09 3.21
N THR A 185 10.52 2.79 4.31
CA THR A 185 11.39 2.83 5.51
C THR A 185 10.63 2.48 6.78
N THR A 186 9.33 2.17 6.64
CA THR A 186 8.43 1.76 7.71
C THR A 186 7.39 0.79 7.16
N SER A 187 6.63 0.14 8.04
CA SER A 187 5.67 -0.89 7.63
C SER A 187 4.42 -0.36 6.94
N ALA A 188 3.96 0.84 7.32
CA ALA A 188 2.66 1.37 6.87
C ALA A 188 2.56 1.55 5.34
N PRO A 189 3.57 2.11 4.64
CA PRO A 189 3.56 2.18 3.17
C PRO A 189 3.45 0.82 2.47
N LEU A 190 4.09 -0.22 3.02
CA LEU A 190 4.06 -1.56 2.45
C LEU A 190 2.71 -2.23 2.68
N SER A 191 2.15 -2.13 3.87
CA SER A 191 0.82 -2.67 4.14
C SER A 191 -0.26 -2.00 3.28
N HIS A 192 -0.12 -0.69 3.00
CA HIS A 192 -0.97 0.00 2.04
C HIS A 192 -0.81 -0.56 0.61
N LEU A 193 0.43 -0.74 0.15
CA LEU A 193 0.74 -1.36 -1.16
C LEU A 193 0.07 -2.74 -1.31
N PHE A 194 0.21 -3.59 -0.30
CA PHE A 194 -0.35 -4.95 -0.32
C PHE A 194 -1.88 -4.94 -0.32
N ALA A 195 -2.51 -4.03 0.42
CA ALA A 195 -3.96 -3.87 0.42
C ALA A 195 -4.47 -3.33 -0.92
N GLN A 196 -3.76 -2.38 -1.53
CA GLN A 196 -4.07 -1.82 -2.83
C GLN A 196 -4.08 -2.89 -3.92
N ALA A 197 -3.05 -3.76 -3.97
CA ALA A 197 -3.01 -4.85 -4.93
C ALA A 197 -4.17 -5.85 -4.74
N VAL A 198 -4.53 -6.19 -3.50
CA VAL A 198 -5.71 -7.04 -3.22
C VAL A 198 -6.98 -6.40 -3.75
N ASN A 199 -7.18 -5.10 -3.51
CA ASN A 199 -8.36 -4.37 -3.99
C ASN A 199 -8.39 -4.30 -5.52
N ALA A 200 -7.25 -4.04 -6.16
CA ALA A 200 -7.12 -4.02 -7.62
C ALA A 200 -7.51 -5.37 -8.24
N VAL A 201 -6.93 -6.47 -7.76
CA VAL A 201 -7.25 -7.81 -8.25
C VAL A 201 -8.71 -8.18 -7.98
N THR A 202 -9.23 -7.88 -6.79
CA THR A 202 -10.64 -8.11 -6.46
C THR A 202 -11.55 -7.38 -7.45
N ALA A 203 -11.27 -6.11 -7.74
CA ALA A 203 -12.07 -5.32 -8.67
C ALA A 203 -11.97 -5.84 -10.11
N LEU A 204 -10.77 -6.22 -10.58
CA LEU A 204 -10.61 -6.83 -11.90
C LEU A 204 -11.38 -8.15 -12.04
N ARG A 205 -11.52 -8.92 -10.95
CA ARG A 205 -12.26 -10.19 -10.95
C ARG A 205 -13.78 -10.02 -10.83
N THR A 206 -14.24 -9.01 -10.09
CA THR A 206 -15.65 -8.89 -9.67
C THR A 206 -16.41 -7.75 -10.34
N ASP A 207 -15.74 -6.68 -10.77
CA ASP A 207 -16.34 -5.51 -11.39
C ASP A 207 -16.05 -5.49 -12.90
N LYS A 208 -17.08 -5.80 -13.70
CA LYS A 208 -16.99 -5.86 -15.16
C LYS A 208 -16.69 -4.49 -15.80
N ASP A 209 -17.09 -3.38 -15.18
CA ASP A 209 -16.80 -2.04 -15.70
C ASP A 209 -15.33 -1.68 -15.45
N VAL A 210 -14.79 -2.00 -14.27
CA VAL A 210 -13.34 -1.86 -14.00
C VAL A 210 -12.53 -2.69 -14.99
N ALA A 211 -12.86 -3.98 -15.13
CA ALA A 211 -12.18 -4.89 -16.05
C ALA A 211 -12.22 -4.39 -17.50
N LYS A 212 -13.38 -3.91 -17.97
CA LYS A 212 -13.53 -3.35 -19.31
C LYS A 212 -12.67 -2.10 -19.50
N LYS A 213 -12.78 -1.12 -18.61
CA LYS A 213 -12.02 0.14 -18.70
C LYS A 213 -10.51 -0.07 -18.63
N PHE A 214 -10.07 -1.03 -17.83
CA PHE A 214 -8.67 -1.40 -17.76
C PHE A 214 -8.19 -1.99 -19.09
N ARG A 215 -8.91 -2.96 -19.66
CA ARG A 215 -8.60 -3.52 -21.00
C ARG A 215 -8.60 -2.48 -22.11
N ASP A 216 -9.59 -1.59 -22.12
CA ASP A 216 -9.66 -0.49 -23.09
C ASP A 216 -8.43 0.44 -22.96
N ARG A 217 -7.90 0.62 -21.75
CA ARG A 217 -6.69 1.44 -21.53
C ARG A 217 -5.43 0.74 -22.03
N ILE A 218 -5.30 -0.55 -21.77
CA ILE A 218 -4.22 -1.38 -22.31
C ILE A 218 -4.23 -1.32 -23.85
N ALA A 219 -5.40 -1.54 -24.45
CA ALA A 219 -5.55 -1.60 -25.91
C ALA A 219 -5.15 -0.29 -26.63
N ARG A 220 -5.27 0.87 -25.97
CA ARG A 220 -4.83 2.16 -26.56
C ARG A 220 -3.33 2.25 -26.76
N HIS A 221 -2.54 1.55 -25.95
CA HIS A 221 -1.08 1.57 -26.00
C HIS A 221 -0.51 0.31 -26.66
N ASN A 222 -1.07 -0.86 -26.33
CA ASN A 222 -0.69 -2.14 -26.91
C ASN A 222 -1.94 -3.00 -27.18
N PRO A 223 -2.54 -2.89 -28.39
CA PRO A 223 -3.72 -3.68 -28.77
C PRO A 223 -3.49 -5.20 -28.73
N ASP A 224 -2.26 -5.65 -28.93
CA ASP A 224 -1.88 -7.06 -28.99
C ASP A 224 -1.54 -7.65 -27.62
N HIS A 225 -1.59 -6.84 -26.55
CA HIS A 225 -1.32 -7.30 -25.20
C HIS A 225 -2.31 -8.40 -24.79
N PRO A 226 -1.87 -9.53 -24.20
CA PRO A 226 -2.73 -10.67 -23.88
C PRO A 226 -3.99 -10.30 -23.08
N MET A 227 -3.82 -9.40 -22.08
CA MET A 227 -4.92 -8.91 -21.24
C MET A 227 -6.05 -8.19 -21.99
N VAL A 228 -5.83 -7.69 -23.20
CA VAL A 228 -6.90 -7.04 -23.99
C VAL A 228 -8.00 -8.02 -24.33
N ARG A 229 -7.63 -9.28 -24.62
CA ARG A 229 -8.59 -10.34 -24.96
C ARG A 229 -9.19 -10.95 -23.70
N ASP A 230 -8.32 -11.36 -22.78
CA ASP A 230 -8.69 -12.01 -21.53
C ASP A 230 -7.72 -11.61 -20.41
N ILE A 231 -8.27 -11.22 -19.26
CA ILE A 231 -7.49 -10.87 -18.07
C ILE A 231 -6.74 -12.11 -17.51
N GLY A 232 -7.26 -13.32 -17.76
CA GLY A 232 -6.53 -14.57 -17.53
C GLY A 232 -6.01 -14.76 -16.10
N THR A 233 -4.87 -15.44 -15.96
CA THR A 233 -4.13 -15.53 -14.70
C THR A 233 -3.38 -14.22 -14.48
N LEU A 234 -3.66 -13.56 -13.36
CA LEU A 234 -3.00 -12.31 -13.00
C LEU A 234 -1.68 -12.61 -12.30
N LYS A 235 -0.69 -11.75 -12.53
CA LYS A 235 0.57 -11.76 -11.78
C LYS A 235 0.69 -10.43 -11.05
N VAL A 236 0.92 -10.45 -9.75
CA VAL A 236 1.18 -9.24 -8.94
C VAL A 236 2.64 -9.25 -8.53
N VAL A 237 3.30 -8.12 -8.76
CA VAL A 237 4.73 -7.96 -8.45
C VAL A 237 4.88 -6.77 -7.52
N PHE A 238 5.31 -7.04 -6.30
CA PHE A 238 5.68 -5.99 -5.36
C PHE A 238 7.14 -5.62 -5.55
N ALA A 239 7.43 -4.54 -6.27
CA ALA A 239 8.77 -4.02 -6.46
C ALA A 239 9.07 -3.00 -5.35
N ILE A 240 9.89 -3.39 -4.38
CA ILE A 240 10.07 -2.62 -3.13
C ILE A 240 11.51 -2.15 -3.01
N LEU A 241 11.69 -0.84 -2.80
CA LEU A 241 12.94 -0.24 -2.34
C LEU A 241 12.88 -0.11 -0.81
N LEU A 242 13.46 -1.09 -0.11
CA LEU A 242 13.53 -1.11 1.35
C LEU A 242 14.79 -0.39 1.85
N ASN A 243 14.67 0.51 2.83
CA ASN A 243 15.80 1.13 3.54
C ASN A 243 16.99 1.56 2.66
N GLU A 244 16.73 2.22 1.54
CA GLU A 244 17.75 2.63 0.55
C GLU A 244 18.50 1.46 -0.13
N GLY A 245 17.82 0.35 -0.40
CA GLY A 245 18.33 -0.76 -1.22
C GLY A 245 18.73 -2.00 -0.43
N GLU A 246 18.25 -2.14 0.80
CA GLU A 246 18.38 -3.35 1.59
C GLU A 246 17.69 -4.53 0.90
N GLU A 247 18.29 -5.73 1.00
CA GLU A 247 17.65 -6.95 0.52
C GLU A 247 16.36 -7.21 1.28
N ILE A 248 15.39 -7.84 0.62
CA ILE A 248 14.10 -8.17 1.25
C ILE A 248 14.14 -9.62 1.67
N THR A 249 14.24 -9.82 2.98
CA THR A 249 14.25 -11.13 3.64
C THR A 249 13.22 -11.13 4.76
N THR A 250 13.00 -12.29 5.38
CA THR A 250 12.20 -12.42 6.60
C THR A 250 12.79 -11.66 7.79
N ASP A 251 14.07 -11.28 7.74
CA ASP A 251 14.74 -10.56 8.83
C ASP A 251 14.78 -9.04 8.60
N SER A 252 14.84 -8.59 7.35
CA SER A 252 14.87 -7.16 7.00
C SER A 252 13.48 -6.55 6.84
N LEU A 253 12.48 -7.33 6.40
CA LEU A 253 11.12 -6.83 6.25
C LEU A 253 10.49 -6.61 7.65
N PHE A 254 9.89 -5.44 7.89
CA PHE A 254 9.20 -5.17 9.15
C PHE A 254 8.13 -6.22 9.45
N ALA A 255 7.97 -6.68 10.70
CA ALA A 255 7.06 -7.79 10.98
C ALA A 255 5.60 -7.49 10.62
N PHE A 256 5.15 -6.24 10.77
CA PHE A 256 3.82 -5.86 10.28
C PHE A 256 3.68 -6.00 8.76
N SER A 257 4.72 -5.66 8.00
CA SER A 257 4.74 -5.87 6.56
C SER A 257 4.75 -7.36 6.21
N GLN A 258 5.45 -8.21 6.98
CA GLN A 258 5.40 -9.67 6.83
C GLN A 258 3.97 -10.21 6.99
N ILE A 259 3.29 -9.86 8.09
CA ILE A 259 1.92 -10.31 8.36
C ILE A 259 0.95 -9.80 7.28
N SER A 260 1.06 -8.52 6.91
CA SER A 260 0.21 -7.93 5.88
C SER A 260 0.46 -8.59 4.52
N LEU A 261 1.71 -8.89 4.19
CA LEU A 261 2.07 -9.56 2.95
C LEU A 261 1.46 -10.96 2.89
N VAL A 262 1.57 -11.78 3.94
CA VAL A 262 0.98 -13.12 3.94
C VAL A 262 -0.55 -13.07 3.85
N ARG A 263 -1.20 -12.16 4.59
CA ARG A 263 -2.66 -11.98 4.47
C ARG A 263 -3.08 -11.61 3.06
N SER A 264 -2.34 -10.71 2.41
CA SER A 264 -2.57 -10.35 1.02
C SER A 264 -2.27 -11.51 0.06
N LEU A 265 -1.19 -12.26 0.30
CA LEU A 265 -0.79 -13.43 -0.48
C LEU A 265 -1.89 -14.49 -0.50
N ILE A 266 -2.45 -14.85 0.66
CA ILE A 266 -3.56 -15.80 0.77
C ILE A 266 -4.74 -15.32 -0.10
N LYS A 267 -5.16 -14.06 0.05
CA LYS A 267 -6.27 -13.49 -0.74
C LYS A 267 -5.98 -13.52 -2.24
N LEU A 268 -4.79 -13.10 -2.66
CA LEU A 268 -4.38 -13.09 -4.06
C LEU A 268 -4.36 -14.50 -4.65
N ARG A 269 -3.78 -15.48 -3.93
CA ARG A 269 -3.77 -16.88 -4.34
C ARG A 269 -5.17 -17.47 -4.48
N THR A 270 -6.11 -17.14 -3.58
CA THR A 270 -7.51 -17.57 -3.72
C THR A 270 -8.21 -17.02 -4.98
N MET A 271 -7.70 -15.91 -5.52
CA MET A 271 -8.17 -15.31 -6.78
C MET A 271 -7.36 -15.77 -8.01
N ASN A 272 -6.66 -16.91 -7.90
CA ASN A 272 -5.77 -17.46 -8.92
C ASN A 272 -4.79 -16.41 -9.46
N THR A 273 -4.11 -15.72 -8.55
CA THR A 273 -3.12 -14.69 -8.85
C THR A 273 -1.76 -15.13 -8.34
N GLU A 274 -0.78 -15.13 -9.23
CA GLU A 274 0.61 -15.35 -8.85
C GLU A 274 1.15 -14.08 -8.19
N VAL A 275 1.96 -14.25 -7.15
CA VAL A 275 2.58 -13.13 -6.43
C VAL A 275 4.08 -13.30 -6.47
N ARG A 276 4.80 -12.20 -6.69
CA ARG A 276 6.26 -12.10 -6.58
C ARG A 276 6.64 -10.82 -5.82
N VAL A 277 7.78 -10.85 -5.15
CA VAL A 277 8.35 -9.69 -4.46
C VAL A 277 9.75 -9.47 -5.00
N VAL A 278 10.03 -8.27 -5.52
CA VAL A 278 11.35 -7.90 -6.05
C VAL A 278 11.94 -6.81 -5.18
N ALA A 279 13.15 -7.04 -4.66
CA ALA A 279 13.94 -6.00 -4.03
C ALA A 279 14.55 -5.07 -5.09
N ILE A 280 14.22 -3.79 -5.02
CA ILE A 280 14.81 -2.77 -5.89
C ILE A 280 16.16 -2.36 -5.32
N LYS A 281 17.21 -2.50 -6.13
CA LYS A 281 18.55 -2.04 -5.77
C LYS A 281 18.64 -0.52 -5.86
N ARG A 282 19.40 0.08 -4.93
CA ARG A 282 19.72 1.51 -4.91
C ARG A 282 21.15 1.73 -5.39
N GLN A 283 21.38 2.80 -6.16
CA GLN A 283 22.72 3.23 -6.57
C GLN A 283 22.86 4.75 -6.53
#